data_AF-A0A0E0JZL7-F1
#
_entry.id   AF-A0A0E0JZL7-F1
#
_cell.length_a   1.000
_cell.length_b   1.000
_cell.length_c   1.000
_cell.angle_alpha   90.00
_cell.angle_beta   90.00
_cell.angle_gamma   90.00
#
_symmetry.space_group_name_H-M   'P 1'
#
loop_
_entity.id
_entity.type
_entity.pdbx_description
1 polymer ?
#
loop_
_entity_poly.entity_id
_entity_poly.type
_entity_poly.pdbx_seq_one_letter_code
_entity_poly.pdbx_strand_id
1 'polypeptide(L)'
;MTGSRIKIAGRFKPCVHMGCFDLEAFVELNQRSIKWQCPICLKNYSLDNIIIDPYFNRITALIQSCGDDVSEINIKPDDSWRVKGGAELKVLTQWHLPDGALCMPTDKGSKPNIGIVKHEIKEEPLSEDTSGRLKLGIRRINNGQWEI
;
A
#
# COMPACT_ATOMS: atom_id res chain seq x y z
N MET A 1 -7.14 18.41 14.06
CA MET A 1 -6.06 18.39 13.05
C MET A 1 -6.13 19.68 12.29
N THR A 2 -4.99 20.30 11.98
CA THR A 2 -4.94 21.48 11.12
C THR A 2 -5.47 21.08 9.74
N GLY A 3 -6.39 21.85 9.15
CA GLY A 3 -6.88 21.61 7.78
C GLY A 3 -5.83 21.92 6.70
N SER A 4 -4.55 21.93 7.08
CA SER A 4 -3.42 22.32 6.25
C SER A 4 -2.78 21.08 5.62
N ARG A 5 -2.07 21.28 4.50
CA ARG A 5 -1.26 20.23 3.84
C ARG A 5 -0.28 19.62 4.84
N ILE A 6 -0.23 18.29 4.87
CA ILE A 6 0.77 17.52 5.62
C ILE A 6 2.15 17.89 5.08
N LYS A 7 3.07 18.33 5.93
CA LYS A 7 4.48 18.58 5.58
C LYS A 7 5.34 17.36 5.90
N ILE A 8 5.10 16.75 7.07
CA ILE A 8 5.80 15.55 7.52
C ILE A 8 4.75 14.50 7.83
N ALA A 9 4.69 13.45 7.00
CA ALA A 9 3.69 12.40 7.17
C ALA A 9 4.07 11.50 8.36
N GLY A 10 3.38 11.67 9.48
CA GLY A 10 3.52 10.86 10.68
C GLY A 10 2.41 9.83 10.80
N ARG A 11 2.73 8.68 11.38
CA ARG A 11 1.74 7.68 11.81
C ARG A 11 2.25 6.91 13.02
N PHE A 12 1.35 6.21 13.70
CA PHE A 12 1.77 5.19 14.66
C PHE A 12 1.98 3.85 13.94
N LYS A 13 3.07 3.16 14.25
CA LYS A 13 3.42 1.84 13.68
C LYS A 13 2.30 0.79 13.81
N PRO A 14 1.55 0.69 14.92
CA PRO A 14 0.46 -0.29 15.05
C PRO A 14 -0.85 0.10 14.35
N CYS A 15 -0.94 1.28 13.73
CA CYS A 15 -2.16 1.70 13.03
C CYS A 15 -2.44 0.83 11.81
N VAL A 16 -3.65 0.27 11.74
CA VAL A 16 -4.15 -0.55 10.63
C VAL A 16 -4.81 0.26 9.50
N HIS A 17 -4.89 1.59 9.64
CA HIS A 17 -5.31 2.47 8.55
C HIS A 17 -4.11 2.89 7.71
N MET A 18 -4.34 3.31 6.46
CA MET A 18 -3.25 3.79 5.61
C MET A 18 -2.87 5.26 5.87
N GLY A 19 -3.81 6.08 6.33
CA GLY A 19 -3.61 7.53 6.42
C GLY A 19 -2.52 7.95 7.42
N CYS A 20 -1.92 9.10 7.13
CA CYS A 20 -0.95 9.80 7.98
C CYS A 20 -1.55 11.12 8.50
N PHE A 21 -0.95 11.66 9.55
CA PHE A 21 -1.21 13.00 10.06
C PHE A 21 0.05 13.86 9.92
N ASP A 22 -0.11 15.18 9.99
CA ASP A 22 1.05 16.07 10.06
C ASP A 22 1.76 15.90 11.40
N LEU A 23 3.01 15.42 11.35
CA LEU A 23 3.77 15.05 12.54
C LEU A 23 4.10 16.26 13.41
N GLU A 24 4.52 17.37 12.79
CA GLU A 24 4.89 18.60 13.48
C GLU A 24 3.69 19.15 14.26
N ALA A 25 2.56 19.37 13.58
CA ALA A 25 1.33 19.84 14.22
C ALA A 25 0.81 18.86 15.28
N PHE A 26 0.97 17.55 15.07
CA PHE A 26 0.56 16.54 16.04
C PHE A 26 1.40 16.60 17.33
N VAL A 27 2.72 16.75 17.22
CA VAL A 27 3.61 16.86 18.38
C VAL A 27 3.34 18.16 19.14
N GLU A 28 3.18 19.29 18.45
CA GLU A 28 2.84 20.59 19.07
C GLU A 28 1.53 20.52 19.87
N LEU A 29 0.50 19.88 19.33
CA LEU A 29 -0.79 19.69 20.03
C LEU A 29 -0.63 18.82 21.28
N ASN A 30 0.22 17.80 21.20
CA ASN A 30 0.46 16.85 22.28
C ASN A 30 1.31 17.41 23.41
N GLN A 31 2.22 18.33 23.12
CA GLN A 31 2.96 19.05 24.16
C GLN A 31 2.04 19.84 25.10
N ARG A 32 0.86 20.26 24.64
CA ARG A 32 -0.11 21.03 25.45
C ARG A 32 -1.06 20.15 26.25
N SER A 33 -1.51 19.02 25.70
CA SER A 33 -2.60 18.21 26.26
C SER A 33 -2.20 16.80 26.71
N ILE A 34 -0.98 16.35 26.37
CA ILE A 34 -0.40 15.04 26.71
C ILE A 34 -1.36 13.89 26.38
N LYS A 35 -1.81 13.80 25.13
CA LYS A 35 -2.75 12.76 24.68
C LYS A 35 -2.30 12.15 23.36
N TRP A 36 -1.46 11.11 23.45
CA TRP A 36 -0.95 10.32 22.33
C TRP A 36 -2.01 9.40 21.68
N GLN A 37 -3.16 9.99 21.35
CA GLN A 37 -4.25 9.37 20.64
C GLN A 37 -4.08 9.62 19.15
N CYS A 38 -4.10 8.55 18.35
CA CYS A 38 -4.08 8.68 16.89
C CYS A 38 -5.32 9.47 16.43
N PRO A 39 -5.14 10.56 15.66
CA PRO A 39 -6.27 11.41 15.26
C PRO A 39 -7.14 10.78 14.17
N ILE A 40 -6.74 9.62 13.62
CA ILE A 40 -7.47 8.89 12.57
C ILE A 40 -8.27 7.75 13.17
N CYS A 41 -7.62 6.82 13.90
CA CYS A 41 -8.31 5.67 14.49
C CYS A 41 -8.72 5.83 15.96
N LEU A 42 -8.39 6.97 16.58
CA LEU A 42 -8.74 7.31 17.97
C LEU A 42 -8.21 6.32 19.03
N LYS A 43 -7.25 5.46 18.67
CA LYS A 43 -6.56 4.57 19.61
C LYS A 43 -5.38 5.29 20.27
N ASN A 44 -5.13 4.98 21.54
CA ASN A 44 -3.96 5.48 22.27
C ASN A 44 -2.73 4.62 21.98
N TYR A 45 -1.57 5.27 21.84
CA TYR A 45 -0.28 4.62 21.59
C TYR A 45 0.83 5.28 22.41
N SER A 46 2.01 4.64 22.47
CA SER A 46 3.21 5.28 23.01
C SER A 46 3.80 6.27 22.01
N LEU A 47 4.49 7.31 22.50
CA LEU A 47 5.34 8.18 21.68
C LEU A 47 6.34 7.38 20.85
N ASP A 48 6.91 6.30 21.40
CA ASP A 48 7.88 5.42 20.73
C ASP A 48 7.28 4.69 19.52
N ASN A 49 5.96 4.69 19.37
CA ASN A 49 5.29 4.08 18.23
C ASN A 49 5.16 5.04 17.04
N ILE A 50 5.47 6.32 17.20
CA ILE A 50 5.41 7.29 16.11
C ILE A 50 6.55 7.02 15.13
N ILE A 51 6.22 6.98 13.85
CA ILE A 51 7.17 6.90 12.74
C ILE A 51 6.88 8.00 11.72
N ILE A 52 7.94 8.43 11.04
CA ILE A 52 7.85 9.16 9.78
C ILE A 52 7.57 8.11 8.70
N ASP A 53 6.40 8.18 8.06
CA ASP A 53 6.01 7.19 7.05
C ASP A 53 6.83 7.41 5.76
N PRO A 54 7.71 6.48 5.37
CA PRO A 54 8.64 6.71 4.27
C PRO A 54 7.94 6.83 2.91
N TYR A 55 6.78 6.19 2.74
CA TYR A 55 6.01 6.19 1.50
C TYR A 55 5.27 7.52 1.35
N PHE A 56 4.48 7.91 2.34
CA PHE A 56 3.73 9.17 2.28
C PHE A 56 4.63 10.40 2.35
N ASN A 57 5.76 10.38 3.06
CA ASN A 57 6.70 11.53 3.02
C ASN A 57 7.29 11.74 1.63
N ARG A 58 7.55 10.66 0.89
CA ARG A 58 8.03 10.76 -0.50
C ARG A 58 6.98 11.40 -1.40
N ILE A 59 5.73 10.96 -1.27
CA ILE A 59 4.61 11.55 -2.01
C ILE A 59 4.44 13.02 -1.63
N THR A 60 4.41 13.33 -0.33
CA THR A 60 4.31 14.70 0.19
C THR A 60 5.40 15.60 -0.40
N ALA A 61 6.65 15.12 -0.45
CA ALA A 61 7.76 15.88 -1.02
C ALA A 61 7.55 16.22 -2.52
N LEU A 62 6.96 15.30 -3.30
CA LEU A 62 6.68 15.52 -4.72
C LEU A 62 5.50 16.47 -4.96
N ILE A 63 4.53 16.51 -4.05
CA ILE A 63 3.36 17.38 -4.16
C ILE A 63 3.50 18.69 -3.38
N GLN A 64 4.61 18.90 -2.66
CA GLN A 64 4.81 20.06 -1.79
C GLN A 64 4.80 21.39 -2.56
N SER A 65 5.26 21.37 -3.82
CA SER A 65 5.26 22.53 -4.71
C SER A 65 3.95 22.74 -5.47
N CYS A 66 2.96 21.85 -5.28
CA CYS A 66 1.65 22.02 -5.88
C CYS A 66 0.85 23.09 -5.15
N GLY A 67 -0.08 23.72 -5.86
CA GLY A 67 -1.05 24.63 -5.27
C GLY A 67 -1.93 23.96 -4.21
N ASP A 68 -2.65 24.77 -3.43
CA ASP A 68 -3.56 24.31 -2.38
C ASP A 68 -4.79 23.57 -2.93
N ASP A 69 -4.99 23.57 -4.25
CA ASP A 69 -6.03 22.82 -4.96
C ASP A 69 -5.82 21.30 -4.93
N VAL A 70 -4.60 20.84 -4.63
CA VAL A 70 -4.29 19.41 -4.50
C VAL A 70 -4.54 18.91 -3.09
N SER A 71 -5.69 18.29 -2.82
CA SER A 71 -6.02 17.74 -1.49
C SER A 71 -6.06 16.21 -1.43
N GLU A 72 -6.12 15.53 -2.57
CA GLU A 72 -6.39 14.09 -2.64
C GLU A 72 -5.43 13.37 -3.60
N ILE A 73 -5.10 12.13 -3.25
CA ILE A 73 -4.36 11.20 -4.11
C ILE A 73 -5.15 9.89 -4.23
N ASN A 74 -4.92 9.16 -5.32
CA ASN A 74 -5.38 7.78 -5.47
C ASN A 74 -4.17 6.85 -5.33
N ILE A 75 -4.37 5.70 -4.67
CA ILE A 75 -3.36 4.66 -4.48
C ILE A 75 -3.96 3.32 -4.94
N LYS A 76 -3.19 2.52 -5.65
CA LYS A 76 -3.56 1.15 -6.07
C LYS A 76 -2.99 0.09 -5.11
N PRO A 77 -3.45 -1.17 -5.20
CA PRO A 77 -2.87 -2.29 -4.44
C PRO A 77 -1.40 -2.61 -4.74
N ASP A 78 -0.86 -2.14 -5.86
CA ASP A 78 0.57 -2.25 -6.22
C ASP A 78 1.39 -1.05 -5.70
N ASP A 79 0.82 -0.26 -4.80
CA ASP A 79 1.36 0.97 -4.23
C ASP A 79 1.68 2.06 -5.27
N SER A 80 1.20 1.92 -6.52
CA SER A 80 1.24 3.00 -7.48
C SER A 80 0.23 4.09 -7.11
N TRP A 81 0.61 5.35 -7.30
CA TRP A 81 -0.19 6.48 -6.85
C TRP A 81 -0.27 7.60 -7.90
N ARG A 82 -1.25 8.49 -7.74
CA ARG A 82 -1.38 9.71 -8.55
C ARG A 82 -2.16 10.78 -7.79
N VAL A 83 -1.93 12.04 -8.11
CA VAL A 83 -2.75 13.16 -7.65
C VAL A 83 -4.13 13.14 -8.31
N LYS A 84 -5.16 13.45 -7.52
CA LYS A 84 -6.50 13.77 -8.03
C LYS A 84 -6.57 15.29 -8.23
N GLY A 85 -6.48 15.77 -9.47
CA GLY A 85 -6.43 17.19 -9.77
C GLY A 85 -6.69 17.53 -11.25
N GLY A 86 -6.76 18.82 -11.55
CA GLY A 86 -7.01 19.37 -12.89
C GLY A 86 -5.78 19.38 -13.81
N ALA A 87 -5.98 19.82 -15.04
CA ALA A 87 -5.03 19.70 -16.16
C ALA A 87 -3.66 20.41 -15.98
N GLU A 88 -3.47 21.20 -14.93
CA GLU A 88 -2.23 21.95 -14.66
C GLU A 88 -1.11 21.07 -14.08
N LEU A 89 -1.43 19.88 -13.54
CA LEU A 89 -0.48 18.94 -12.94
C LEU A 89 -0.33 17.66 -13.79
N LYS A 90 -0.08 17.81 -15.09
CA LYS A 90 -0.07 16.70 -16.06
C LYS A 90 0.87 15.55 -15.70
N VAL A 91 1.96 15.81 -14.99
CA VAL A 91 2.90 14.77 -14.56
C VAL A 91 2.34 14.02 -13.34
N LEU A 92 1.96 14.73 -12.28
CA LEU A 92 1.50 14.12 -11.02
C LEU A 92 0.14 13.43 -11.12
N THR A 93 -0.64 13.74 -12.15
CA THR A 93 -1.90 13.06 -12.48
C THR A 93 -1.69 11.72 -13.21
N GLN A 94 -0.47 11.43 -13.67
CA GLN A 94 -0.09 10.09 -14.16
C GLN A 94 0.20 9.16 -12.99
N TRP A 95 0.17 7.85 -13.25
CA TRP A 95 0.55 6.87 -12.24
C TRP A 95 2.06 6.92 -11.99
N HIS A 96 2.44 7.03 -10.73
CA HIS A 96 3.79 6.91 -10.23
C HIS A 96 3.96 5.58 -9.50
N LEU A 97 5.16 5.00 -9.56
CA LEU A 97 5.58 3.87 -8.76
C LEU A 97 5.77 4.28 -7.29
N PRO A 98 5.92 3.32 -6.35
CA PRO A 98 6.05 3.62 -4.93
C PRO A 98 7.27 4.47 -4.57
N ASP A 99 8.31 4.44 -5.42
CA ASP A 99 9.53 5.24 -5.30
C ASP A 99 9.41 6.66 -5.91
N GLY A 100 8.25 7.00 -6.48
CA GLY A 100 7.95 8.29 -7.10
C GLY A 100 8.24 8.37 -8.60
N ALA A 101 8.86 7.36 -9.21
CA ALA A 101 9.12 7.34 -10.65
C ALA A 101 7.82 7.24 -11.46
N LEU A 102 7.78 7.80 -12.67
CA LEU A 102 6.63 7.65 -13.56
C LEU A 102 6.46 6.19 -13.97
N CYS A 103 5.24 5.67 -13.85
CA CYS A 103 4.89 4.36 -14.36
C CYS A 103 4.83 4.44 -15.89
N MET A 104 5.88 3.94 -16.55
CA MET A 104 5.90 3.86 -18.00
C MET A 104 4.81 2.88 -18.44
N PRO A 105 3.87 3.28 -19.31
CA PRO A 105 3.03 2.30 -19.97
C PRO A 105 3.95 1.45 -20.83
N THR A 106 4.12 0.18 -20.46
CA THR A 106 4.71 -0.80 -21.37
C THR A 106 3.77 -0.94 -22.56
N ASP A 107 4.12 -0.27 -23.67
CA ASP A 107 3.52 -0.55 -24.97
C ASP A 107 3.85 -1.99 -25.33
N LYS A 108 2.93 -2.90 -25.00
CA LYS A 108 2.60 -4.15 -25.70
C LYS A 108 1.67 -4.96 -24.82
N GLY A 109 0.47 -5.18 -25.35
CA GLY A 109 -0.32 -6.35 -25.01
C GLY A 109 0.50 -7.61 -25.26
N SER A 110 1.15 -8.07 -24.21
CA SER A 110 1.66 -9.44 -24.10
C SER A 110 0.85 -10.04 -22.98
N LYS A 111 -0.23 -10.74 -23.32
CA LYS A 111 -0.85 -11.68 -22.38
C LYS A 111 0.30 -12.54 -21.82
N PRO A 112 0.43 -12.74 -20.49
CA PRO A 112 1.33 -13.76 -20.01
C PRO A 112 0.75 -15.08 -20.52
N ASN A 113 1.38 -15.61 -21.56
CA ASN A 113 1.08 -16.93 -22.08
C ASN A 113 1.62 -17.90 -21.04
N ILE A 114 0.79 -18.27 -20.06
CA ILE A 114 1.05 -19.43 -19.21
C ILE A 114 0.88 -20.64 -20.13
N GLY A 115 1.94 -20.93 -20.88
CA GLY A 115 2.13 -22.19 -21.54
C GLY A 115 2.25 -23.24 -20.44
N ILE A 116 1.20 -24.04 -20.28
CA ILE A 116 1.24 -25.27 -19.52
C ILE A 116 2.30 -26.15 -20.19
N VAL A 117 3.49 -26.21 -19.61
CA VAL A 117 4.47 -27.24 -19.94
C VAL A 117 3.92 -28.54 -19.38
N LYS A 118 3.36 -29.39 -20.26
CA LYS A 118 3.18 -30.81 -19.94
C LYS A 118 4.57 -31.43 -19.85
N HIS A 119 4.98 -31.83 -18.65
CA HIS A 119 6.12 -32.71 -18.48
C HIS A 119 5.58 -34.10 -18.17
N GLU A 120 5.68 -35.00 -19.14
CA GLU A 120 5.62 -36.45 -18.88
C GLU A 120 6.89 -36.83 -18.12
N ILE A 121 6.75 -37.51 -16.98
CA ILE A 121 7.88 -38.09 -16.26
C ILE A 121 7.59 -39.58 -16.09
N LYS A 122 8.43 -40.37 -16.76
CA LYS A 122 8.61 -41.81 -16.60
C LYS A 122 9.39 -42.04 -15.29
N GLU A 123 8.94 -42.99 -14.48
CA GLU A 123 9.51 -43.30 -13.16
C GLU A 123 10.96 -43.83 -13.24
N GLU A 124 11.78 -43.49 -12.23
CA GLU A 124 12.83 -44.29 -11.55
C GLU A 124 13.28 -43.55 -10.24
N PRO A 125 13.84 -44.22 -9.21
CA PRO A 125 13.50 -43.91 -7.80
C PRO A 125 14.52 -43.05 -7.01
N LEU A 126 13.95 -42.39 -5.98
CA LEU A 126 14.47 -42.14 -4.60
C LEU A 126 15.65 -41.17 -4.36
N SER A 127 15.36 -40.01 -3.73
CA SER A 127 15.92 -39.58 -2.42
C SER A 127 15.41 -38.19 -1.96
N GLU A 128 14.90 -38.14 -0.72
CA GLU A 128 14.91 -37.04 0.31
C GLU A 128 14.58 -35.59 -0.13
N ASP A 129 13.39 -35.08 0.21
CA ASP A 129 13.10 -34.18 1.38
C ASP A 129 13.02 -32.71 0.88
N THR A 130 12.12 -31.79 1.22
CA THR A 130 11.01 -31.68 2.17
C THR A 130 9.99 -30.68 1.58
N SER A 131 8.70 -30.96 1.72
CA SER A 131 7.58 -30.01 1.94
C SER A 131 7.40 -28.77 1.03
N GLY A 132 6.64 -28.93 -0.06
CA GLY A 132 5.86 -27.86 -0.72
C GLY A 132 4.37 -28.21 -0.75
N ARG A 133 3.62 -27.88 0.31
CA ARG A 133 2.20 -28.21 0.47
C ARG A 133 1.31 -27.11 -0.12
N LEU A 134 0.87 -27.27 -1.36
CA LEU A 134 -0.30 -26.58 -1.92
C LEU A 134 -1.38 -27.61 -2.22
N LYS A 135 -2.55 -27.52 -1.57
CA LYS A 135 -3.70 -28.37 -1.90
C LYS A 135 -5.01 -27.56 -1.96
N LEU A 136 -5.45 -27.42 -3.21
CA LEU A 136 -6.80 -27.60 -3.78
C LEU A 136 -7.98 -27.63 -2.79
N GLY A 137 -9.00 -26.82 -3.11
CA GLY A 137 -10.14 -26.48 -2.25
C GLY A 137 -11.33 -27.44 -2.33
N ILE A 138 -12.32 -27.16 -1.49
CA ILE A 138 -13.44 -28.07 -1.21
C ILE A 138 -14.76 -27.37 -1.51
N ARG A 139 -15.63 -27.97 -2.35
CA ARG A 139 -17.01 -27.51 -2.62
C ARG A 139 -17.99 -28.62 -2.23
N ARG A 140 -19.08 -28.28 -1.52
CA ARG A 140 -20.13 -29.24 -1.12
C ARG A 140 -21.02 -29.64 -2.31
N ILE A 141 -21.29 -30.94 -2.42
CA ILE A 141 -22.40 -31.50 -3.19
C ILE A 141 -23.50 -31.99 -2.24
N ASN A 142 -24.76 -31.91 -2.68
CA ASN A 142 -25.98 -32.02 -1.85
C ASN A 142 -26.30 -33.40 -1.24
N ASN A 143 -25.41 -34.40 -1.36
CA ASN A 143 -25.56 -35.72 -0.73
C ASN A 143 -24.49 -36.05 0.33
N GLY A 144 -23.84 -35.05 0.92
CA GLY A 144 -23.06 -35.22 2.15
C GLY A 144 -21.72 -35.95 2.03
N GLN A 145 -21.26 -36.26 0.82
CA GLN A 145 -19.90 -36.75 0.56
C GLN A 145 -19.02 -35.62 0.00
N TRP A 146 -17.77 -35.57 0.49
CA TRP A 146 -16.76 -34.59 0.09
C TRP A 146 -15.80 -35.22 -0.92
N GLU A 147 -15.49 -34.52 -2.01
CA GLU A 147 -14.48 -34.93 -2.99
C GLU A 147 -13.46 -33.79 -3.16
N ILE A 148 -12.20 -34.15 -3.42
CA ILE A 148 -11.03 -33.25 -3.52
C ILE A 148 -10.74 -32.97 -4.98
#